data_AF-A0A2T7PJF6-F1
#
_entry.id   AF-A0A2T7PJF6-F1
#
_cell.length_a   1.000
_cell.length_b   1.000
_cell.length_c   1.000
_cell.angle_alpha   90.00
_cell.angle_beta   90.00
_cell.angle_gamma   90.00
#
_symmetry.space_group_name_H-M   'P 1'
#
loop_
_entity.id
_entity.type
_entity.pdbx_description
1 polymer ?
#
loop_
_entity_poly.entity_id
_entity_poly.type
_entity_poly.pdbx_seq_one_letter_code
_entity_poly.pdbx_strand_id
1 'polypeptide(L)'
;MRQEIPTIVFSGRGENKAVLGTPSTHSSFAQSKTPITPSTHSLRLCFRFYPRISDYDVAQLKCVGPKLVPFFKTVSIYFVLFGDAERSSVFFCIAKCLPIVSLILFVLLHGMSLNEYYRYSRLILIGLISSCIGDAFLVWKHAYMNFECGLLMFAIAQFSYAKAFGFRPFSPYAGAVFVLLGFLVYSYLKPGMTGMMEYLAPFYLILICVMGWRAVARVQFFDDLWTWTKLCGCAGALCFMISDLTIAVDLFRFSVPFAHQIIMVTYYAAQFGISLSVVDSQVEEVIRIQTQDQSLDYKSHLEYISGHLHFDRRSRVFRPFASVKQE
;
A
#
# COMPACT_ATOMS: atom_id res chain seq x y z
N MET A 1 -19.48 -21.08 60.30
CA MET A 1 -18.25 -20.28 60.06
C MET A 1 -17.28 -21.11 59.24
N ARG A 2 -16.75 -20.54 58.15
CA ARG A 2 -15.71 -21.08 57.23
C ARG A 2 -16.22 -22.21 56.30
N GLN A 3 -16.79 -21.83 55.15
CA GLN A 3 -16.18 -21.75 53.80
C GLN A 3 -16.09 -23.12 53.10
N GLU A 4 -17.05 -23.36 52.20
CA GLU A 4 -17.08 -24.48 51.26
C GLU A 4 -16.30 -24.14 49.97
N ILE A 5 -15.50 -25.10 49.51
CA ILE A 5 -14.95 -25.19 48.16
C ILE A 5 -15.61 -26.43 47.53
N PRO A 6 -16.25 -26.35 46.36
CA PRO A 6 -16.55 -27.52 45.57
C PRO A 6 -15.60 -27.64 44.37
N THR A 7 -14.87 -28.75 44.39
CA THR A 7 -14.19 -29.41 43.27
C THR A 7 -15.18 -29.79 42.17
N ILE A 8 -14.82 -29.59 40.90
CA ILE A 8 -15.54 -30.19 39.76
C ILE A 8 -14.56 -31.03 38.94
N VAL A 9 -14.82 -32.34 38.90
CA VAL A 9 -14.17 -33.36 38.07
C VAL A 9 -15.16 -33.85 37.01
N PHE A 10 -14.60 -34.16 35.84
CA PHE A 10 -15.21 -34.55 34.57
C PHE A 10 -16.25 -35.67 34.63
N SER A 11 -17.28 -35.56 33.78
CA SER A 11 -18.25 -36.62 33.50
C SER A 11 -18.13 -37.08 32.04
N GLY A 12 -17.68 -38.32 31.86
CA GLY A 12 -17.80 -39.10 30.64
C GLY A 12 -18.95 -40.11 30.76
N ARG A 13 -19.72 -40.28 29.68
CA ARG A 13 -20.79 -41.27 29.50
C ARG A 13 -20.69 -41.66 28.02
N GLY A 14 -20.53 -42.90 27.56
CA GLY A 14 -20.81 -44.22 28.13
C GLY A 14 -21.97 -44.83 27.35
N GLU A 15 -21.72 -45.83 26.50
CA GLU A 15 -22.60 -46.96 26.08
C GLU A 15 -21.89 -47.78 24.98
N ASN A 16 -21.37 -48.97 25.28
CA ASN A 16 -22.00 -50.31 25.30
C ASN A 16 -22.09 -51.01 23.92
N LYS A 17 -21.23 -52.02 23.70
CA LYS A 17 -21.62 -53.44 23.54
C LYS A 17 -20.39 -54.36 23.43
N ALA A 18 -20.41 -55.40 24.25
CA ALA A 18 -19.42 -56.46 24.32
C ALA A 18 -19.74 -57.59 23.33
N VAL A 19 -18.72 -58.18 22.70
CA VAL A 19 -18.74 -59.56 22.18
C VAL A 19 -17.36 -60.20 22.45
N LEU A 20 -17.42 -61.43 22.97
CA LEU A 20 -16.37 -62.36 23.38
C LEU A 20 -15.32 -62.70 22.30
N GLY A 21 -14.09 -62.98 22.72
CA GLY A 21 -13.10 -63.74 21.92
C GLY A 21 -11.74 -63.89 22.60
N THR A 22 -11.42 -65.10 23.05
CA THR A 22 -10.13 -65.55 23.62
C THR A 22 -8.98 -65.56 22.58
N PRO A 23 -7.70 -65.60 23.01
CA PRO A 23 -6.56 -65.36 22.13
C PRO A 23 -6.05 -66.65 21.48
N SER A 24 -5.68 -66.58 20.20
CA SER A 24 -4.81 -67.59 19.58
C SER A 24 -3.91 -66.94 18.53
N THR A 25 -2.61 -67.03 18.80
CA THR A 25 -1.49 -66.86 17.88
C THR A 25 -1.64 -67.72 16.63
N HIS A 26 -1.42 -67.18 15.44
CA HIS A 26 -0.66 -67.84 14.37
C HIS A 26 -0.33 -66.86 13.23
N SER A 27 0.93 -66.96 12.81
CA SER A 27 1.55 -66.44 11.59
C SER A 27 0.77 -66.73 10.31
N SER A 28 0.70 -65.77 9.37
CA SER A 28 1.25 -65.99 8.04
C SER A 28 1.27 -64.71 7.18
N PHE A 29 2.39 -64.56 6.49
CA PHE A 29 2.73 -63.53 5.54
C PHE A 29 2.01 -63.82 4.22
N ALA A 30 1.19 -62.89 3.71
CA ALA A 30 0.60 -62.99 2.38
C ALA A 30 0.82 -61.69 1.62
N GLN A 31 1.81 -61.70 0.72
CA GLN A 31 1.97 -60.71 -0.33
C GLN A 31 0.81 -60.81 -1.32
N SER A 32 0.13 -59.70 -1.58
CA SER A 32 -0.73 -59.51 -2.74
C SER A 32 -0.40 -58.16 -3.39
N LYS A 33 0.17 -58.23 -4.59
CA LYS A 33 0.41 -57.10 -5.52
C LYS A 33 -0.91 -56.70 -6.17
N THR A 34 -1.14 -55.41 -6.38
CA THR A 34 -1.81 -54.74 -7.55
C THR A 34 -2.14 -53.27 -7.19
N PRO A 35 -2.42 -52.36 -8.15
CA PRO A 35 -1.42 -51.54 -8.83
C PRO A 35 -1.55 -50.03 -8.48
N ILE A 36 -0.46 -49.29 -8.70
CA ILE A 36 -0.39 -47.84 -8.50
C ILE A 36 -1.08 -47.14 -9.68
N THR A 37 -2.25 -46.53 -9.44
CA THR A 37 -2.84 -45.52 -10.34
C THR A 37 -2.40 -44.13 -9.90
N PRO A 38 -1.90 -43.25 -10.78
CA PRO A 38 -1.49 -41.91 -10.39
C PRO A 38 -2.74 -41.05 -10.17
N SER A 39 -2.97 -40.65 -8.92
CA SER A 39 -3.99 -39.65 -8.60
C SER A 39 -3.58 -38.32 -9.22
N THR A 40 -4.35 -37.89 -10.22
CA THR A 40 -4.34 -36.52 -10.72
C THR A 40 -4.64 -35.56 -9.57
N HIS A 41 -3.60 -34.99 -8.95
CA HIS A 41 -3.75 -33.83 -8.09
C HIS A 41 -4.14 -32.64 -8.96
N SER A 42 -5.44 -32.47 -9.21
CA SER A 42 -5.98 -31.14 -9.52
C SER A 42 -5.74 -30.25 -8.31
N LEU A 43 -4.61 -29.53 -8.33
CA LEU A 43 -4.41 -28.33 -7.52
C LEU A 43 -5.47 -27.31 -7.94
N ARG A 44 -6.67 -27.41 -7.36
CA ARG A 44 -7.60 -26.28 -7.31
C ARG A 44 -6.97 -25.27 -6.36
N LEU A 45 -6.16 -24.36 -6.91
CA LEU A 45 -5.87 -23.07 -6.30
C LEU A 45 -7.21 -22.35 -6.15
N CYS A 46 -7.87 -22.57 -5.01
CA CYS A 46 -9.05 -21.83 -4.64
C CYS A 46 -8.57 -20.46 -4.14
N PHE A 47 -8.34 -19.54 -5.09
CA PHE A 47 -8.15 -18.12 -4.80
C PHE A 47 -9.44 -17.57 -4.21
N ARG A 48 -9.61 -17.71 -2.91
CA ARG A 48 -10.77 -17.17 -2.21
C ARG A 48 -10.46 -15.74 -1.79
N PHE A 49 -10.60 -14.83 -2.76
CA PHE A 49 -10.53 -13.38 -2.58
C PHE A 49 -11.77 -12.92 -1.80
N TYR A 50 -11.78 -13.09 -0.47
CA TYR A 50 -12.77 -12.42 0.38
C TYR A 50 -12.13 -11.15 0.94
N PRO A 51 -12.46 -9.95 0.43
CA PRO A 51 -12.24 -8.74 1.20
C PRO A 51 -13.12 -8.83 2.43
N ARG A 52 -12.58 -9.34 3.54
CA ARG A 52 -13.27 -9.30 4.83
C ARG A 52 -13.15 -7.87 5.33
N ILE A 53 -14.08 -7.02 4.91
CA ILE A 53 -14.29 -5.71 5.54
C ILE A 53 -14.57 -6.00 7.01
N SER A 54 -13.62 -5.62 7.86
CA SER A 54 -13.72 -5.83 9.30
C SER A 54 -14.68 -4.79 9.91
N ASP A 55 -15.30 -5.09 11.05
CA ASP A 55 -16.09 -4.09 11.80
C ASP A 55 -15.24 -2.85 12.15
N TYR A 56 -13.93 -3.04 12.29
CA TYR A 56 -12.94 -1.97 12.43
C TYR A 56 -12.90 -1.05 11.19
N ASP A 57 -12.90 -1.62 9.98
CA ASP A 57 -12.86 -0.84 8.72
C ASP A 57 -14.14 -0.02 8.56
N VAL A 58 -15.29 -0.58 8.95
CA VAL A 58 -16.59 0.11 8.93
C VAL A 58 -16.61 1.27 9.93
N ALA A 59 -16.07 1.06 11.13
CA ALA A 59 -15.97 2.12 12.13
C ALA A 59 -15.03 3.25 11.68
N GLN A 60 -13.88 2.91 11.10
CA GLN A 60 -12.95 3.87 10.49
C GLN A 60 -13.63 4.68 9.39
N LEU A 61 -14.33 4.01 8.46
CA LEU A 61 -15.03 4.70 7.36
C LEU A 61 -16.09 5.67 7.89
N LYS A 62 -16.80 5.33 8.97
CA LYS A 62 -17.77 6.23 9.63
C LYS A 62 -17.11 7.45 10.26
N CYS A 63 -15.90 7.31 10.83
CA CYS A 63 -15.14 8.42 11.40
C CYS A 63 -14.53 9.34 10.33
N VAL A 64 -14.11 8.76 9.21
CA VAL A 64 -13.44 9.45 8.10
C VAL A 64 -14.45 10.14 7.17
N GLY A 65 -15.62 9.52 6.96
CA GLY A 65 -16.66 9.98 6.04
C GLY A 65 -17.03 11.46 6.18
N PRO A 66 -17.36 11.97 7.40
CA PRO A 66 -17.67 13.37 7.61
C PRO A 66 -16.55 14.32 7.18
N LYS A 67 -15.27 13.93 7.34
CA LYS A 67 -14.11 14.74 6.94
C LYS A 67 -13.93 14.81 5.42
N LEU A 68 -14.51 13.88 4.66
CA LEU A 68 -14.46 13.83 3.19
C LEU A 68 -15.64 14.54 2.51
N VAL A 69 -16.66 14.96 3.27
CA VAL A 69 -17.81 15.70 2.73
C VAL A 69 -17.39 16.95 1.94
N PRO A 70 -16.42 17.77 2.40
CA PRO A 70 -15.95 18.94 1.63
C PRO A 70 -15.38 18.56 0.25
N PHE A 71 -14.71 17.42 0.13
CA PHE A 71 -14.17 16.92 -1.14
C PHE A 71 -15.28 16.60 -2.14
N PHE A 72 -16.24 15.76 -1.76
CA PHE A 72 -17.33 15.42 -2.67
C PHE A 72 -18.17 16.64 -3.08
N LYS A 73 -18.38 17.60 -2.16
CA LYS A 73 -19.07 18.86 -2.46
C LYS A 73 -18.31 19.68 -3.50
N THR A 74 -17.00 19.89 -3.32
CA THR A 74 -16.19 20.70 -4.23
C THR A 74 -16.03 20.03 -5.61
N VAL A 75 -15.89 18.70 -5.68
CA VAL A 75 -15.90 17.95 -6.94
C VAL A 75 -17.24 18.12 -7.66
N SER A 76 -18.36 18.00 -6.94
CA SER A 76 -19.70 18.17 -7.52
C SER A 76 -19.87 19.58 -8.08
N ILE A 77 -19.48 20.61 -7.32
CA ILE A 77 -19.51 22.02 -7.77
C ILE A 77 -18.63 22.21 -9.01
N TYR A 78 -17.43 21.62 -9.04
CA TYR A 78 -16.54 21.71 -10.19
C TYR A 78 -17.18 21.17 -11.47
N PHE A 79 -17.75 19.95 -11.44
CA PHE A 79 -18.37 19.35 -12.61
C PHE A 79 -19.67 20.05 -13.03
N VAL A 80 -20.45 20.57 -12.09
CA VAL A 80 -21.66 21.35 -12.42
C VAL A 80 -21.30 22.67 -13.13
N LEU A 81 -20.21 23.33 -12.73
CA LEU A 81 -19.80 24.62 -13.30
C LEU A 81 -18.95 24.48 -14.57
N PHE A 82 -18.13 23.43 -14.66
CA PHE A 82 -17.07 23.30 -15.66
C PHE A 82 -16.92 21.89 -16.25
N GLY A 83 -17.99 21.09 -16.20
CA GLY A 83 -17.99 19.72 -16.74
C GLY A 83 -17.69 19.64 -18.22
N ASP A 84 -18.04 20.67 -19.01
CA ASP A 84 -18.03 20.56 -20.48
C ASP A 84 -16.84 21.24 -21.17
N ALA A 85 -16.10 22.11 -20.49
CA ALA A 85 -15.01 22.86 -21.13
C ALA A 85 -13.93 23.37 -20.16
N GLU A 86 -12.68 23.25 -20.61
CA GLU A 86 -11.52 23.92 -20.02
C GLU A 86 -11.60 25.44 -20.24
N ARG A 87 -11.28 26.25 -19.22
CA ARG A 87 -11.32 27.72 -19.30
C ARG A 87 -10.09 28.32 -18.62
N SER A 88 -9.51 29.37 -19.21
CA SER A 88 -8.34 30.07 -18.65
C SER A 88 -8.73 31.23 -17.72
N SER A 89 -9.52 30.94 -16.68
CA SER A 89 -9.99 31.97 -15.72
C SER A 89 -9.51 31.69 -14.30
N VAL A 90 -9.32 32.74 -13.50
CA VAL A 90 -8.98 32.61 -12.07
C VAL A 90 -10.06 31.83 -11.32
N PHE A 91 -11.33 32.05 -11.65
CA PHE A 91 -12.44 31.32 -11.06
C PHE A 91 -12.39 29.82 -11.37
N PHE A 92 -12.07 29.44 -12.61
CA PHE A 92 -11.83 28.03 -12.98
C PHE A 92 -10.64 27.44 -12.22
N CYS A 93 -9.55 28.19 -12.08
CA CYS A 93 -8.38 27.75 -11.29
C CYS A 93 -8.75 27.44 -9.84
N ILE A 94 -9.45 28.36 -9.17
CA ILE A 94 -9.92 28.17 -7.80
C ILE A 94 -10.82 26.92 -7.73
N ALA A 95 -11.81 26.81 -8.62
CA ALA A 95 -12.72 25.67 -8.63
C ALA A 95 -11.99 24.34 -8.86
N LYS A 96 -10.97 24.31 -9.73
CA LYS A 96 -10.16 23.13 -10.04
C LYS A 96 -9.31 22.69 -8.84
N CYS A 97 -8.76 23.64 -8.08
CA CYS A 97 -7.89 23.39 -6.94
C CYS A 97 -8.66 23.04 -5.65
N LEU A 98 -9.92 23.50 -5.50
CA LEU A 98 -10.72 23.30 -4.28
C LEU A 98 -10.84 21.83 -3.83
N PRO A 99 -11.10 20.84 -4.71
CA PRO A 99 -11.07 19.44 -4.33
C PRO A 99 -9.73 19.00 -3.71
N ILE A 100 -8.60 19.43 -4.27
CA ILE A 100 -7.28 19.05 -3.74
C ILE A 100 -7.03 19.75 -2.40
N VAL A 101 -7.40 21.02 -2.25
CA VAL A 101 -7.32 21.75 -0.98
C VAL A 101 -8.15 21.06 0.11
N SER A 102 -9.32 20.52 -0.23
CA SER A 102 -10.13 19.77 0.73
C SER A 102 -9.47 18.47 1.18
N LEU A 103 -8.73 17.78 0.30
CA LEU A 103 -7.95 16.58 0.63
C LEU A 103 -6.71 16.93 1.46
N ILE A 104 -6.05 18.05 1.18
CA ILE A 104 -4.98 18.61 2.01
C ILE A 104 -5.51 18.79 3.44
N LEU A 105 -6.64 19.49 3.59
CA LEU A 105 -7.27 19.70 4.90
C LEU A 105 -7.65 18.38 5.57
N PHE A 106 -8.17 17.41 4.82
CA PHE A 106 -8.48 16.07 5.31
C PHE A 106 -7.24 15.40 5.92
N VAL A 107 -6.11 15.39 5.22
CA VAL A 107 -4.85 14.80 5.71
C VAL A 107 -4.35 15.55 6.95
N LEU A 108 -4.43 16.89 6.95
CA LEU A 108 -4.06 17.72 8.11
C LEU A 108 -4.90 17.39 9.36
N LEU A 109 -6.22 17.28 9.20
CA LEU A 109 -7.18 16.99 10.27
C LEU A 109 -7.18 15.52 10.72
N HIS A 110 -6.58 14.62 9.96
CA HIS A 110 -6.38 13.23 10.37
C HIS A 110 -5.19 13.07 11.31
N GLY A 111 -4.36 14.10 11.47
CA GLY A 111 -3.29 14.17 12.44
C GLY A 111 -1.96 14.39 11.75
N MET A 112 -1.34 15.53 12.02
CA MET A 112 0.08 15.75 11.84
C MET A 112 0.69 16.03 13.20
N SER A 113 1.54 15.15 13.69
CA SER A 113 2.56 15.54 14.66
C SER A 113 3.93 15.54 13.97
N LEU A 114 4.89 16.27 14.55
CA LEU A 114 6.23 16.42 13.97
C LEU A 114 7.12 15.17 14.10
N ASN A 115 6.58 14.06 14.64
CA ASN A 115 7.34 12.82 14.79
C ASN A 115 7.54 12.09 13.45
N GLU A 116 8.63 11.30 13.35
CA GLU A 116 8.92 10.37 12.23
C GLU A 116 7.71 9.48 11.89
N TYR A 117 6.85 9.21 12.88
CA TYR A 117 5.55 8.55 12.75
C TYR A 117 4.63 9.10 11.65
N TYR A 118 4.70 10.40 11.35
CA TYR A 118 3.85 11.06 10.35
C TYR A 118 4.55 11.18 8.98
N ARG A 119 5.67 10.48 8.76
CA ARG A 119 6.43 10.55 7.52
C ARG A 119 5.58 10.20 6.29
N TYR A 120 4.76 9.15 6.38
CA TYR A 120 3.84 8.79 5.30
C TYR A 120 2.89 9.94 4.96
N SER A 121 2.13 10.44 5.93
CA SER A 121 1.17 11.54 5.77
C SER A 121 1.82 12.81 5.23
N ARG A 122 3.04 13.15 5.69
CA ARG A 122 3.78 14.32 5.22
C ARG A 122 4.17 14.21 3.75
N LEU A 123 4.59 13.03 3.30
CA LEU A 123 4.92 12.82 1.89
C LEU A 123 3.67 12.86 1.01
N ILE A 124 2.55 12.29 1.48
CA ILE A 124 1.25 12.45 0.79
C ILE A 124 0.85 13.93 0.74
N LEU A 125 0.98 14.67 1.84
CA LEU A 125 0.67 16.09 1.90
C LEU A 125 1.53 16.92 0.94
N ILE A 126 2.84 16.68 0.90
CA ILE A 126 3.74 17.33 -0.07
C ILE A 126 3.27 17.06 -1.49
N GLY A 127 2.91 15.81 -1.80
CA GLY A 127 2.42 15.47 -3.13
C GLY A 127 1.09 16.16 -3.47
N LEU A 128 0.17 16.28 -2.52
CA LEU A 128 -1.10 16.99 -2.71
C LEU A 128 -0.88 18.50 -2.93
N ILE A 129 -0.01 19.13 -2.14
CA ILE A 129 0.34 20.55 -2.29
C ILE A 129 0.99 20.78 -3.66
N SER A 130 1.97 19.97 -4.03
CA SER A 130 2.62 20.05 -5.34
C SER A 130 1.63 19.82 -6.47
N SER A 131 0.70 18.86 -6.35
CA SER A 131 -0.35 18.64 -7.35
C SER A 131 -1.30 19.84 -7.47
N CYS A 132 -1.68 20.46 -6.35
CA CYS A 132 -2.52 21.65 -6.34
C CYS A 132 -1.84 22.85 -7.03
N ILE A 133 -0.53 23.02 -6.83
CA ILE A 133 0.25 24.05 -7.53
C ILE A 133 0.36 23.70 -9.02
N GLY A 134 0.58 22.43 -9.35
CA GLY A 134 0.57 21.92 -10.73
C GLY A 134 -0.73 22.21 -11.45
N ASP A 135 -1.88 21.97 -10.80
CA ASP A 135 -3.20 22.30 -11.32
C ASP A 135 -3.34 23.78 -11.66
N ALA A 136 -2.85 24.66 -10.79
CA ALA A 136 -2.88 26.10 -11.01
C ALA A 136 -2.06 26.50 -12.25
N PHE A 137 -0.87 25.91 -12.44
CA PHE A 137 -0.06 26.14 -13.64
C PHE A 137 -0.74 25.63 -14.93
N LEU A 138 -1.39 24.46 -14.87
CA LEU A 138 -2.05 23.88 -16.03
C LEU A 138 -3.26 24.69 -16.52
N VAL A 139 -3.91 25.49 -15.67
CA VAL A 139 -5.03 26.38 -16.09
C VAL A 139 -4.58 27.39 -17.15
N TRP A 140 -3.33 27.85 -17.08
CA TRP A 140 -2.73 28.76 -18.05
C TRP A 140 -1.61 28.08 -18.82
N LYS A 141 -1.81 26.82 -19.24
CA LYS A 141 -0.82 26.02 -19.98
C LYS A 141 -0.30 26.65 -21.28
N HIS A 142 -1.07 27.56 -21.89
CA HIS A 142 -0.67 28.27 -23.11
C HIS A 142 0.21 29.50 -22.83
N ALA A 143 0.33 29.94 -21.57
CA ALA A 143 1.27 30.99 -21.20
C ALA A 143 2.69 30.40 -21.06
N TYR A 144 3.69 31.27 -21.21
CA TYR A 144 5.10 30.88 -21.32
C TYR A 144 5.56 29.96 -20.17
N MET A 145 6.05 28.75 -20.50
CA MET A 145 6.62 27.74 -19.59
C MET A 145 5.68 27.19 -18.49
N ASN A 146 4.37 27.52 -18.52
CA ASN A 146 3.45 27.11 -17.46
C ASN A 146 3.14 25.61 -17.52
N PHE A 147 3.02 25.03 -18.71
CA PHE A 147 2.77 23.59 -18.83
C PHE A 147 3.94 22.78 -18.24
N GLU A 148 5.17 23.22 -18.48
CA GLU A 148 6.40 22.56 -18.04
C GLU A 148 6.62 22.73 -16.53
N CYS A 149 6.34 23.92 -16.00
CA CYS A 149 6.28 24.15 -14.55
C CYS A 149 5.21 23.27 -13.88
N GLY A 150 4.03 23.15 -14.49
CA GLY A 150 2.97 22.25 -14.02
C GLY A 150 3.43 20.80 -13.99
N LEU A 151 4.03 20.32 -15.09
CA LEU A 151 4.59 18.96 -15.20
C LEU A 151 5.67 18.71 -14.14
N LEU A 152 6.53 19.68 -13.85
CA LEU A 152 7.55 19.57 -12.81
C LEU A 152 6.92 19.48 -11.41
N MET A 153 5.86 20.25 -11.14
CA MET A 153 5.13 20.16 -9.86
C MET A 153 4.45 18.79 -9.69
N PHE A 154 3.87 18.25 -10.75
CA PHE A 154 3.38 16.87 -10.73
C PHE A 154 4.52 15.86 -10.56
N ALA A 155 5.71 16.10 -11.15
CA ALA A 155 6.87 15.22 -10.98
C ALA A 155 7.30 15.13 -9.50
N ILE A 156 7.30 16.27 -8.80
CA ILE A 156 7.54 16.33 -7.35
C ILE A 156 6.47 15.54 -6.61
N ALA A 157 5.20 15.64 -7.02
CA ALA A 157 4.12 14.86 -6.44
C ALA A 157 4.33 13.34 -6.62
N GLN A 158 4.63 12.87 -7.84
CA GLN A 158 4.87 11.45 -8.12
C GLN A 158 6.05 10.92 -7.30
N PHE A 159 7.13 11.69 -7.22
CA PHE A 159 8.29 11.33 -6.40
C PHE A 159 7.93 11.23 -4.91
N SER A 160 7.15 12.19 -4.40
CA SER A 160 6.69 12.19 -3.01
C SER A 160 5.79 10.98 -2.71
N TYR A 161 4.83 10.68 -3.58
CA TYR A 161 3.95 9.52 -3.47
C TYR A 161 4.72 8.21 -3.57
N ALA A 162 5.65 8.07 -4.52
CA ALA A 162 6.52 6.89 -4.61
C ALA A 162 7.33 6.68 -3.34
N LYS A 163 7.88 7.76 -2.75
CA LYS A 163 8.58 7.69 -1.46
C LYS A 163 7.66 7.34 -0.30
N ALA A 164 6.43 7.84 -0.30
CA ALA A 164 5.43 7.50 0.71
C ALA A 164 5.09 6.01 0.66
N PHE A 165 4.85 5.47 -0.53
CA PHE A 165 4.58 4.04 -0.71
C PHE A 165 5.75 3.13 -0.31
N GLY A 166 6.96 3.69 -0.26
CA GLY A 166 8.16 3.02 0.25
C GLY A 166 8.72 2.00 -0.73
N PHE A 167 9.98 1.61 -0.54
CA PHE A 167 10.72 0.70 -1.44
C PHE A 167 10.75 -0.77 -0.99
N ARG A 168 10.02 -1.10 0.07
CA ARG A 168 9.89 -2.47 0.58
C ARG A 168 8.41 -2.88 0.61
N PRO A 169 8.05 -4.07 0.11
CA PRO A 169 8.91 -5.03 -0.61
C PRO A 169 9.30 -4.53 -2.01
N PHE A 170 10.46 -4.94 -2.52
CA PHE A 170 10.94 -4.47 -3.83
C PHE A 170 10.04 -4.94 -4.98
N SER A 171 9.56 -6.19 -4.96
CA SER A 171 8.70 -6.81 -5.99
C SER A 171 9.21 -6.60 -7.42
N PRO A 172 10.29 -7.30 -7.84
CA PRO A 172 10.91 -7.10 -9.15
C PRO A 172 9.98 -7.45 -10.32
N TYR A 173 9.07 -8.41 -10.14
CA TYR A 173 8.09 -8.78 -11.17
C TYR A 173 7.12 -7.65 -11.49
N ALA A 174 6.58 -6.98 -10.46
CA ALA A 174 5.75 -5.79 -10.66
C ALA A 174 6.58 -4.69 -11.35
N GLY A 175 7.84 -4.51 -10.95
CA GLY A 175 8.74 -3.54 -11.56
C GLY A 175 8.96 -3.79 -13.05
N ALA A 176 9.19 -5.05 -13.43
CA ALA A 176 9.36 -5.44 -14.83
C ALA A 176 8.09 -5.13 -15.66
N VAL A 177 6.90 -5.35 -15.11
CA VAL A 177 5.63 -4.99 -15.77
C VAL A 177 5.53 -3.49 -16.01
N PHE A 178 5.86 -2.66 -15.01
CA PHE A 178 5.82 -1.20 -15.17
C PHE A 178 6.92 -0.66 -16.09
N VAL A 179 8.10 -1.28 -16.11
CA VAL A 179 9.16 -0.94 -17.08
C VAL A 179 8.71 -1.26 -18.50
N LEU A 180 8.13 -2.45 -18.73
CA LEU A 180 7.59 -2.82 -20.04
C LEU A 180 6.47 -1.87 -20.46
N LEU A 181 5.53 -1.57 -19.55
CA LEU A 181 4.44 -0.64 -19.80
C LEU A 181 4.97 0.76 -20.15
N GLY A 182 5.92 1.28 -19.37
CA GLY A 182 6.56 2.57 -19.64
C GLY A 182 7.29 2.60 -20.99
N PHE A 183 7.98 1.52 -21.36
CA PHE A 183 8.64 1.39 -22.65
C PHE A 183 7.64 1.40 -23.82
N LEU A 184 6.52 0.68 -23.70
CA LEU A 184 5.47 0.65 -24.71
C LEU A 184 4.81 2.02 -24.86
N VAL A 185 4.46 2.68 -23.74
CA VAL A 185 3.88 4.03 -23.74
C VAL A 185 4.86 5.04 -24.35
N TYR A 186 6.13 5.02 -23.96
CA TYR A 186 7.14 5.91 -24.52
C TYR A 186 7.27 5.71 -26.03
N SER A 187 7.39 4.46 -26.49
CA SER A 187 7.55 4.13 -27.91
C SER A 187 6.33 4.58 -28.73
N TYR A 188 5.13 4.50 -28.16
CA TYR A 188 3.90 4.99 -28.77
C TYR A 188 3.83 6.51 -28.86
N LEU A 189 4.27 7.23 -27.82
CA LEU A 189 4.19 8.70 -27.76
C LEU A 189 5.37 9.42 -28.42
N LYS A 190 6.55 8.79 -28.50
CA LYS A 190 7.81 9.36 -29.04
C LYS A 190 7.64 10.09 -30.38
N PRO A 191 6.88 9.59 -31.37
CA PRO A 191 6.77 10.28 -32.66
C PRO A 191 6.12 11.67 -32.59
N GLY A 192 5.36 11.97 -31.54
CA GLY A 192 4.71 13.27 -31.35
C GLY A 192 5.45 14.23 -30.42
N MET A 193 6.51 13.76 -29.75
CA MET A 193 7.30 14.60 -28.85
C MET A 193 8.29 15.44 -29.64
N THR A 194 8.36 16.73 -29.34
CA THR A 194 9.33 17.66 -29.96
C THR A 194 9.88 18.63 -28.91
N GLY A 195 11.07 19.17 -29.16
CA GLY A 195 11.68 20.18 -28.29
C GLY A 195 11.96 19.68 -26.86
N MET A 196 11.67 20.52 -25.86
CA MET A 196 11.97 20.22 -24.45
C MET A 196 11.20 18.99 -23.90
N MET A 197 10.04 18.68 -24.49
CA MET A 197 9.22 17.53 -24.11
C MET A 197 9.89 16.19 -24.38
N GLU A 198 10.84 16.13 -25.32
CA GLU A 198 11.59 14.91 -25.62
C GLU A 198 12.43 14.44 -24.42
N TYR A 199 12.79 15.35 -23.51
CA TYR A 199 13.54 15.05 -22.29
C TYR A 199 12.65 15.02 -21.05
N LEU A 200 11.75 16.00 -20.90
CA LEU A 200 10.87 16.11 -19.72
C LEU A 200 9.84 14.98 -19.65
N ALA A 201 9.21 14.63 -20.77
CA ALA A 201 8.16 13.61 -20.78
C ALA A 201 8.66 12.20 -20.41
N PRO A 202 9.78 11.66 -20.94
CA PRO A 202 10.26 10.36 -20.50
C PRO A 202 10.75 10.37 -19.05
N PHE A 203 11.35 11.47 -18.57
CA PHE A 203 11.72 11.60 -17.17
C PHE A 203 10.47 11.52 -16.25
N TYR A 204 9.42 12.26 -16.60
CA TYR A 204 8.15 12.19 -15.90
C TYR A 204 7.52 10.79 -15.95
N LEU A 205 7.55 10.15 -17.13
CA LEU A 205 7.01 8.81 -17.34
C LEU A 205 7.72 7.77 -16.45
N ILE A 206 9.03 7.89 -16.25
CA ILE A 206 9.76 7.03 -15.31
C ILE A 206 9.24 7.24 -13.89
N LEU A 207 9.05 8.49 -13.44
CA LEU A 207 8.56 8.78 -12.10
C LEU A 207 7.15 8.23 -11.85
N ILE A 208 6.23 8.40 -12.81
CA ILE A 208 4.87 7.90 -12.65
C ILE A 208 4.83 6.35 -12.70
N CYS A 209 5.67 5.71 -13.51
CA CYS A 209 5.81 4.25 -13.53
C CYS A 209 6.41 3.74 -12.21
N VAL A 210 7.39 4.44 -11.64
CA VAL A 210 7.94 4.12 -10.32
C VAL A 210 6.86 4.25 -9.25
N MET A 211 6.07 5.33 -9.25
CA MET A 211 4.95 5.48 -8.33
C MET A 211 3.96 4.31 -8.46
N GLY A 212 3.52 3.98 -9.68
CA GLY A 212 2.60 2.87 -9.95
C GLY A 212 3.15 1.53 -9.47
N TRP A 213 4.42 1.25 -9.76
CA TRP A 213 5.11 0.06 -9.25
C TRP A 213 5.13 0.01 -7.73
N ARG A 214 5.50 1.11 -7.06
CA ARG A 214 5.56 1.15 -5.60
C ARG A 214 4.17 0.98 -4.97
N ALA A 215 3.13 1.54 -5.59
CA ALA A 215 1.76 1.39 -5.14
C ALA A 215 1.28 -0.06 -5.22
N VAL A 216 1.52 -0.74 -6.35
CA VAL A 216 1.17 -2.16 -6.55
C VAL A 216 2.01 -3.07 -5.63
N ALA A 217 3.31 -2.81 -5.51
CA ALA A 217 4.20 -3.59 -4.65
C ALA A 217 3.82 -3.50 -3.17
N ARG A 218 3.25 -2.36 -2.73
CA ARG A 218 2.80 -2.14 -1.35
C ARG A 218 1.58 -2.98 -0.97
N VAL A 219 0.66 -3.24 -1.90
CA VAL A 219 -0.59 -3.98 -1.57
C VAL A 219 -0.30 -5.43 -1.21
N GLN A 220 0.76 -6.02 -1.75
CA GLN A 220 1.12 -7.42 -1.53
C GLN A 220 -0.10 -8.35 -1.68
N PHE A 221 -0.76 -8.31 -2.84
CA PHE A 221 -2.01 -9.04 -3.12
C PHE A 221 -2.00 -10.55 -2.82
N PHE A 222 -0.82 -11.15 -2.62
CA PHE A 222 -0.62 -12.57 -2.36
C PHE A 222 -0.27 -12.88 -0.89
N ASP A 223 -0.14 -11.86 -0.04
CA ASP A 223 0.10 -12.00 1.39
C ASP A 223 -1.15 -11.57 2.18
N ASP A 224 -1.38 -12.15 3.36
CA ASP A 224 -2.56 -11.86 4.22
C ASP A 224 -2.56 -10.44 4.84
N LEU A 225 -1.68 -9.53 4.39
CA LEU A 225 -1.45 -8.19 4.97
C LEU A 225 -2.00 -7.01 4.16
N TRP A 226 -2.83 -7.27 3.14
CA TRP A 226 -3.46 -6.20 2.38
C TRP A 226 -4.58 -5.53 3.19
N THR A 227 -4.58 -4.19 3.23
CA THR A 227 -5.63 -3.39 3.88
C THR A 227 -6.43 -2.63 2.82
N TRP A 228 -7.68 -2.28 3.13
CA TRP A 228 -8.51 -1.48 2.22
C TRP A 228 -7.87 -0.12 1.89
N THR A 229 -7.17 0.49 2.84
CA THR A 229 -6.42 1.75 2.63
C THR A 229 -5.24 1.60 1.68
N LYS A 230 -4.49 0.49 1.74
CA LYS A 230 -3.44 0.18 0.75
C LYS A 230 -4.03 -0.02 -0.64
N LEU A 231 -5.17 -0.70 -0.74
CA LEU A 231 -5.89 -0.88 -2.00
C LEU A 231 -6.35 0.47 -2.57
N CYS A 232 -6.89 1.36 -1.74
CA CYS A 232 -7.29 2.71 -2.17
C CYS A 232 -6.11 3.52 -2.71
N GLY A 233 -4.94 3.45 -2.06
CA GLY A 233 -3.73 4.10 -2.54
C GLY A 233 -3.26 3.53 -3.88
N CYS A 234 -3.34 2.21 -4.06
CA CYS A 234 -3.02 1.55 -5.33
C CYS A 234 -4.00 1.91 -6.45
N ALA A 235 -5.30 1.83 -6.19
CA ALA A 235 -6.32 2.24 -7.14
C ALA A 235 -6.14 3.73 -7.51
N GLY A 236 -5.83 4.57 -6.52
CA GLY A 236 -5.55 5.98 -6.73
C GLY A 236 -4.34 6.20 -7.65
N ALA A 237 -3.22 5.52 -7.41
CA ALA A 237 -2.03 5.60 -8.27
C ALA A 237 -2.30 5.16 -9.71
N LEU A 238 -3.09 4.10 -9.91
CA LEU A 238 -3.49 3.64 -11.25
C LEU A 238 -4.42 4.66 -11.95
N CYS A 239 -5.38 5.23 -11.24
CA CYS A 239 -6.21 6.31 -11.76
C CYS A 239 -5.36 7.53 -12.17
N PHE A 240 -4.30 7.86 -11.41
CA PHE A 240 -3.38 8.94 -11.77
C PHE A 240 -2.68 8.64 -13.09
N MET A 241 -2.18 7.41 -13.25
CA MET A 241 -1.56 6.98 -14.50
C MET A 241 -2.51 7.07 -15.70
N ILE A 242 -3.79 6.72 -15.52
CA ILE A 242 -4.80 6.83 -16.58
C ILE A 242 -5.06 8.30 -16.93
N SER A 243 -5.18 9.18 -15.94
CA SER A 243 -5.30 10.63 -16.14
C SER A 243 -4.16 11.16 -17.00
N ASP A 244 -2.92 10.87 -16.61
CA ASP A 244 -1.74 11.43 -17.26
C ASP A 244 -1.48 10.79 -18.63
N LEU A 245 -1.78 9.51 -18.80
CA LEU A 245 -1.76 8.88 -20.11
C LEU A 245 -2.75 9.55 -21.06
N THR A 246 -3.95 9.91 -20.57
CA THR A 246 -4.95 10.63 -21.37
C THR A 246 -4.44 12.00 -21.78
N ILE A 247 -3.80 12.75 -20.86
CA ILE A 247 -3.13 14.03 -21.18
C ILE A 247 -2.06 13.83 -22.26
N ALA A 248 -1.19 12.82 -22.10
CA ALA A 248 -0.08 12.59 -23.01
C ALA A 248 -0.55 12.17 -24.41
N VAL A 249 -1.60 11.36 -24.51
CA VAL A 249 -2.19 10.96 -25.80
C VAL A 249 -2.87 12.15 -26.49
N ASP A 250 -3.63 12.95 -25.73
CA ASP A 250 -4.30 14.16 -26.24
C ASP A 250 -3.30 15.18 -26.79
N LEU A 251 -2.13 15.31 -26.12
CA LEU A 251 -1.09 16.25 -26.51
C LEU A 251 -0.21 15.77 -27.68
N PHE A 252 0.20 14.50 -27.69
CA PHE A 252 1.23 14.01 -28.61
C PHE A 252 0.72 13.15 -29.76
N ARG A 253 -0.55 12.70 -29.77
CA ARG A 253 -1.03 11.75 -30.78
C ARG A 253 -2.26 12.23 -31.50
N PHE A 254 -3.37 12.39 -30.78
CA PHE A 254 -4.63 12.80 -31.35
C PHE A 254 -5.53 13.37 -30.25
N SER A 255 -6.43 14.30 -30.61
CA SER A 255 -7.37 14.85 -29.65
C SER A 255 -8.35 13.78 -29.17
N VAL A 256 -8.35 13.53 -27.86
CA VAL A 256 -9.17 12.50 -27.24
C VAL A 256 -10.57 13.07 -27.01
N PRO A 257 -11.65 12.41 -27.49
CA PRO A 257 -13.00 12.86 -27.21
C PRO A 257 -13.27 12.81 -25.70
N PHE A 258 -13.82 13.90 -25.16
CA PHE A 258 -14.07 14.05 -23.71
C PHE A 258 -12.81 13.96 -22.84
N ALA A 259 -11.64 14.31 -23.37
CA ALA A 259 -10.36 14.29 -22.65
C ALA A 259 -10.48 14.98 -21.28
N HIS A 260 -11.03 16.19 -21.25
CA HIS A 260 -11.20 16.98 -20.04
C HIS A 260 -11.94 16.23 -18.93
N GLN A 261 -13.08 15.61 -19.25
CA GLN A 261 -13.89 14.86 -18.28
C GLN A 261 -13.16 13.61 -17.81
N ILE A 262 -12.56 12.85 -18.72
CA ILE A 262 -11.80 11.63 -18.39
C ILE A 262 -10.66 11.97 -17.44
N ILE A 263 -9.88 13.01 -17.78
CA ILE A 263 -8.76 13.50 -16.98
C ILE A 263 -9.26 13.92 -15.59
N MET A 264 -10.25 14.80 -15.51
CA MET A 264 -10.69 15.33 -14.20
C MET A 264 -11.31 14.26 -13.30
N VAL A 265 -12.08 13.32 -13.86
CA VAL A 265 -12.67 12.21 -13.08
C VAL A 265 -11.58 11.29 -12.55
N THR A 266 -10.67 10.84 -13.43
CA THR A 266 -9.60 9.92 -13.04
C THR A 266 -8.60 10.60 -12.09
N TYR A 267 -8.30 11.88 -12.30
CA TYR A 267 -7.44 12.68 -11.43
C TYR A 267 -8.01 12.87 -10.03
N TYR A 268 -9.28 13.28 -9.89
CA TYR A 268 -9.87 13.44 -8.56
C TYR A 268 -10.06 12.09 -7.85
N ALA A 269 -10.38 11.02 -8.58
CA ALA A 269 -10.38 9.67 -8.03
C ALA A 269 -8.98 9.25 -7.57
N ALA A 270 -7.94 9.63 -8.32
CA ALA A 270 -6.55 9.36 -7.97
C ALA A 270 -6.16 9.99 -6.65
N GLN A 271 -6.35 11.31 -6.54
CA GLN A 271 -5.99 12.09 -5.35
C GLN A 271 -6.80 11.66 -4.14
N PHE A 272 -8.08 11.33 -4.33
CA PHE A 272 -8.92 10.76 -3.29
C PHE A 272 -8.37 9.43 -2.75
N GLY A 273 -8.09 8.47 -3.64
CA GLY A 273 -7.57 7.15 -3.24
C GLY A 273 -6.21 7.23 -2.55
N ILE A 274 -5.31 8.08 -3.06
CA ILE A 274 -4.00 8.32 -2.45
C ILE A 274 -4.15 8.98 -1.07
N SER A 275 -5.02 9.97 -0.92
CA SER A 275 -5.25 10.64 0.39
C SER A 275 -5.85 9.69 1.42
N LEU A 276 -6.79 8.84 1.00
CA LEU A 276 -7.48 7.89 1.86
C LEU A 276 -6.55 6.78 2.38
N SER A 277 -5.46 6.51 1.66
CA SER A 277 -4.44 5.54 2.06
C SER A 277 -3.64 5.94 3.32
N VAL A 278 -3.81 7.18 3.80
CA VAL A 278 -3.21 7.71 5.04
C VAL A 278 -3.90 7.18 6.30
N VAL A 279 -5.16 6.74 6.23
CA VAL A 279 -5.99 6.43 7.41
C VAL A 279 -5.40 5.35 8.31
N ASP A 280 -4.92 4.22 7.74
CA ASP A 280 -4.32 3.14 8.53
C ASP A 280 -2.79 3.22 8.61
N SER A 281 -2.15 4.07 7.79
CA SER A 281 -0.69 4.11 7.71
C SER A 281 -0.04 4.49 9.03
N GLN A 282 -0.74 5.30 9.81
CA GLN A 282 -0.32 5.76 11.12
C GLN A 282 -0.17 4.56 12.07
N VAL A 283 -1.23 3.76 12.25
CA VAL A 283 -1.21 2.61 13.18
C VAL A 283 -0.11 1.60 12.82
N GLU A 284 0.07 1.32 11.53
CA GLU A 284 1.14 0.41 11.06
C GLU A 284 2.55 0.93 11.39
N GLU A 285 2.78 2.24 11.31
CA GLU A 285 4.09 2.84 11.57
C GLU A 285 4.45 2.82 13.06
N VAL A 286 3.47 2.98 13.98
CA VAL A 286 3.68 2.84 15.45
C VAL A 286 4.08 1.41 15.77
N ILE A 287 3.34 0.44 15.22
CA ILE A 287 3.60 -0.98 15.48
C ILE A 287 5.01 -1.34 14.98
N ARG A 288 5.41 -0.84 13.80
CA ARG A 288 6.76 -1.07 13.27
C ARG A 288 7.85 -0.49 14.16
N ILE A 289 7.72 0.76 14.60
CA ILE A 289 8.73 1.42 15.45
C ILE A 289 8.84 0.70 16.80
N GLN A 290 7.71 0.37 17.44
CA GLN A 290 7.70 -0.38 18.70
C GLN A 290 8.38 -1.75 18.56
N THR A 291 8.09 -2.47 17.47
CA THR A 291 8.73 -3.77 17.18
C THR A 291 10.24 -3.61 16.95
N GLN A 292 10.65 -2.53 16.29
CA GLN A 292 12.05 -2.25 16.00
C GLN A 292 12.84 -1.88 17.27
N ASP A 293 12.28 -1.02 18.14
CA ASP A 293 12.88 -0.68 19.43
C ASP A 293 13.02 -1.92 20.32
N GLN A 294 11.99 -2.78 20.39
CA GLN A 294 12.08 -4.05 21.10
C GLN A 294 13.17 -4.97 20.53
N SER A 295 13.32 -5.03 19.21
CA SER A 295 14.36 -5.84 18.58
C SER A 295 15.78 -5.33 18.87
N LEU A 296 15.95 -4.00 18.95
CA LEU A 296 17.21 -3.35 19.30
C LEU A 296 17.57 -3.57 20.77
N ASP A 297 16.59 -3.47 21.67
CA ASP A 297 16.76 -3.74 23.09
C ASP A 297 17.16 -5.21 23.34
N TYR A 298 16.45 -6.15 22.70
CA TYR A 298 16.80 -7.57 22.75
C TYR A 298 18.20 -7.86 22.23
N LYS A 299 18.60 -7.24 21.12
CA LYS A 299 19.95 -7.40 20.54
C LYS A 299 21.03 -6.85 21.47
N SER A 300 20.78 -5.69 22.09
CA SER A 300 21.68 -5.07 23.08
C SER A 300 21.85 -5.95 24.32
N HIS A 301 20.76 -6.55 24.81
CA HIS A 301 20.80 -7.48 25.94
C HIS A 301 21.56 -8.77 25.60
N LEU A 302 21.41 -9.31 24.38
CA LEU A 302 22.19 -10.46 23.91
C LEU A 302 23.69 -10.14 23.78
N GLU A 303 24.06 -8.96 23.30
CA GLU A 303 25.46 -8.53 23.23
C GLU A 303 26.05 -8.35 24.64
N TYR A 304 25.30 -7.82 25.61
CA TYR A 304 25.71 -7.74 27.02
C TYR A 304 25.96 -9.12 27.63
N ILE A 305 25.02 -10.05 27.44
CA ILE A 305 25.11 -11.45 27.90
C ILE A 305 26.30 -12.15 27.23
N SER A 306 26.47 -12.01 25.92
CA SER A 306 27.57 -12.61 25.17
C SER A 306 28.93 -12.01 25.54
N GLY A 307 29.00 -10.76 25.96
CA GLY A 307 30.22 -10.13 26.48
C GLY A 307 30.62 -10.64 27.87
N HIS A 308 29.67 -11.16 28.66
CA HIS A 308 29.92 -11.68 30.02
C HIS A 308 30.04 -13.21 30.07
N LEU A 309 29.78 -13.91 28.98
CA LEU A 309 29.87 -15.37 28.88
C LEU A 309 30.95 -15.78 27.88
N HIS A 310 31.97 -16.50 28.33
CA HIS A 310 32.96 -17.12 27.44
C HIS A 310 32.58 -18.58 27.15
N PHE A 311 32.71 -18.99 25.89
CA PHE A 311 32.42 -20.36 25.47
C PHE A 311 33.58 -21.30 25.83
N ASP A 312 33.39 -22.16 26.83
CA ASP A 312 34.39 -23.14 27.22
C ASP A 312 34.36 -24.36 26.28
N ARG A 313 35.34 -24.45 25.38
CA ARG A 313 35.46 -25.55 24.39
C ARG A 313 35.65 -26.93 25.02
N ARG A 314 36.15 -27.04 26.27
CA ARG A 314 36.34 -28.35 26.93
C ARG A 314 35.02 -28.92 27.45
N SER A 315 34.13 -28.07 27.97
CA SER A 315 32.84 -28.51 28.51
C SER A 315 31.66 -28.31 27.55
N ARG A 316 31.84 -27.58 26.44
CA ARG A 316 30.78 -27.17 25.50
C ARG A 316 29.64 -26.41 26.19
N VAL A 317 29.96 -25.63 27.23
CA VAL A 317 29.00 -24.79 27.97
C VAL A 317 29.52 -23.35 28.04
N PHE A 318 28.62 -22.37 27.92
CA PHE A 318 28.95 -20.97 28.18
C PHE A 318 29.11 -20.75 29.69
N ARG A 319 30.26 -20.20 30.12
CA ARG A 319 30.53 -19.88 31.53
C ARG A 319 30.70 -18.37 31.72
N PRO A 320 30.23 -17.80 32.84
CA PRO A 320 30.47 -16.39 33.15
C PRO A 320 31.96 -16.11 33.23
N PHE A 321 32.41 -14.93 32.81
CA PHE A 321 33.75 -14.45 33.15
C PHE A 321 33.89 -14.42 34.67
N ALA A 322 34.74 -15.28 35.22
CA ALA A 322 35.03 -15.25 36.65
C ALA A 322 35.68 -13.90 36.97
N SER A 323 35.05 -13.11 37.83
CA SER A 323 35.64 -11.91 38.39
C SER A 323 36.96 -12.31 39.05
N VAL A 324 38.07 -11.88 38.45
CA VAL A 324 39.38 -11.91 39.09
C VAL A 324 39.26 -10.97 40.28
N LYS A 325 39.24 -11.54 41.50
CA LYS A 325 39.47 -10.77 42.71
C LYS A 325 40.79 -10.04 42.54
N GLN A 326 40.75 -8.71 42.52
CA GLN A 326 41.93 -7.90 42.79
C GLN A 326 42.35 -8.20 44.23
N GLU A 327 43.49 -8.86 44.40
CA GLU A 327 44.29 -8.81 45.63
C GLU A 327 45.16 -7.57 45.64
#